data_AF-A0A1D6ENW0-F1
#
_entry.id   AF-A0A1D6ENW0-F1
#
_cell.length_a   1.000
_cell.length_b   1.000
_cell.length_c   1.000
_cell.angle_alpha   90.00
_cell.angle_beta   90.00
_cell.angle_gamma   90.00
#
_symmetry.space_group_name_H-M   'P 1'
#
loop_
_entity.id
_entity.type
_entity.pdbx_description
1 polymer ?
#
loop_
_entity_poly.entity_id
_entity_poly.type
_entity_poly.pdbx_seq_one_letter_code
_entity_poly.pdbx_strand_id
1 'polypeptide(L)'
;MAAADRQLVVAVEGTAALGPYWSTIVAEYVEKIVRSFCASELPGQKLVGTPPELALVVFHTHGPYSAFDVQRSGWTKDVDAFLSWLSGILFSGGGFSEASTCEGLAEALKILQGNPNTTQGHQNHEAQKHCILVAASNPYPLPTPVYCLPTQSTDHKENIETSKEPSIADAETVAKSFAQCSVSLSVISPKQLPTLKAIYNAGKRNLRAADPSVDHAKNPHFLVLLSENFMEARTALSRPLHGNLAPNQTITKMDTAPAVTMPGPTSNGNSSG
;
A
#
# COMPACT_ATOMS: atom_id res chain seq x y z
N MET A 1 20.67 20.52 -9.56
CA MET A 1 20.19 19.42 -8.70
C MET A 1 19.35 18.54 -9.60
N ALA A 2 19.82 17.33 -9.92
CA ALA A 2 19.03 16.41 -10.74
C ALA A 2 17.79 15.98 -9.95
N ALA A 3 16.63 15.91 -10.60
CA ALA A 3 15.41 15.43 -9.98
C ALA A 3 15.57 13.95 -9.59
N ALA A 4 15.14 13.58 -8.39
CA ALA A 4 15.10 12.18 -7.99
C ALA A 4 13.97 11.46 -8.73
N ASP A 5 14.26 10.30 -9.33
CA ASP A 5 13.24 9.47 -9.94
C ASP A 5 12.27 8.94 -8.88
N ARG A 6 10.98 9.21 -9.06
CA ARG A 6 9.89 8.77 -8.17
C ARG A 6 9.06 7.72 -8.90
N GLN A 7 9.05 6.50 -8.39
CA GLN A 7 8.41 5.36 -9.03
C GLN A 7 7.55 4.59 -8.05
N LEU A 8 6.33 4.25 -8.46
CA LEU A 8 5.40 3.43 -7.69
C LEU A 8 4.91 2.26 -8.54
N VAL A 9 5.14 1.04 -8.04
CA VAL A 9 4.47 -0.17 -8.54
C VAL A 9 3.36 -0.56 -7.58
N VAL A 10 2.17 -0.84 -8.11
CA VAL A 10 1.11 -1.53 -7.37
C VAL A 10 1.06 -2.96 -7.88
N ALA A 11 1.36 -3.93 -7.01
CA ALA A 11 1.26 -5.36 -7.31
C ALA A 11 -0.06 -5.90 -6.74
N VAL A 12 -0.96 -6.37 -7.59
CA VAL A 12 -2.34 -6.71 -7.25
C VAL A 12 -2.61 -8.19 -7.51
N GLU A 13 -3.21 -8.87 -6.54
CA GLU A 13 -3.76 -10.20 -6.72
C GLU A 13 -5.00 -10.16 -7.63
N GLY A 14 -4.91 -10.74 -8.83
CA GLY A 14 -5.98 -10.84 -9.82
C GLY A 14 -6.97 -11.98 -9.58
N THR A 15 -6.99 -12.59 -8.39
CA THR A 15 -7.87 -13.73 -8.11
C THR A 15 -9.28 -13.30 -7.72
N ALA A 16 -10.26 -14.21 -7.80
CA ALA A 16 -11.61 -13.95 -7.32
C ALA A 16 -11.66 -13.61 -5.81
N ALA A 17 -10.63 -13.94 -5.02
CA ALA A 17 -10.57 -13.63 -3.59
C ALA A 17 -10.51 -12.13 -3.29
N LEU A 18 -9.93 -11.32 -4.20
CA LEU A 18 -9.81 -9.86 -4.01
C LEU A 18 -11.02 -9.10 -4.56
N GLY A 19 -11.73 -9.66 -5.54
CA GLY A 19 -12.83 -9.01 -6.26
C GLY A 19 -13.90 -8.34 -5.37
N PRO A 20 -14.48 -9.01 -4.36
CA PRO A 20 -15.50 -8.42 -3.49
C PRO A 20 -15.06 -7.17 -2.70
N TYR A 21 -13.75 -6.98 -2.53
CA TYR A 21 -13.18 -5.88 -1.75
C TYR A 21 -12.55 -4.80 -2.62
N TRP A 22 -12.42 -5.03 -3.93
CA TRP A 22 -11.59 -4.22 -4.80
C TRP A 22 -12.03 -2.75 -4.86
N SER A 23 -13.33 -2.50 -5.01
CA SER A 23 -13.88 -1.14 -5.05
C SER A 23 -13.53 -0.34 -3.78
N THR A 24 -13.69 -0.97 -2.61
CA THR A 24 -13.32 -0.38 -1.32
C THR A 24 -11.82 -0.15 -1.20
N ILE A 25 -11.01 -1.13 -1.58
CA ILE A 25 -9.54 -1.02 -1.51
C ILE A 25 -9.02 0.12 -2.38
N VAL A 26 -9.54 0.24 -3.61
CA VAL A 26 -9.16 1.31 -4.53
C VAL A 26 -9.57 2.66 -3.97
N ALA A 27 -10.86 2.85 -3.68
CA ALA A 27 -11.38 4.16 -3.29
C ALA A 27 -10.84 4.66 -1.94
N GLU A 28 -10.69 3.76 -0.95
CA GLU A 28 -10.33 4.17 0.41
C GLU A 28 -8.81 4.18 0.66
N TYR A 29 -8.02 3.48 -0.17
CA TYR A 29 -6.58 3.35 0.03
C TYR A 29 -5.75 3.65 -1.22
N VAL A 30 -5.82 2.81 -2.25
CA VAL A 30 -4.86 2.87 -3.38
C VAL A 30 -4.96 4.19 -4.13
N GLU A 31 -6.17 4.65 -4.48
CA GLU A 31 -6.37 5.91 -5.18
C GLU A 31 -5.88 7.10 -4.36
N LYS A 32 -6.15 7.13 -3.05
CA LYS A 32 -5.67 8.19 -2.16
C LYS A 32 -4.14 8.23 -2.10
N ILE A 33 -3.50 7.07 -2.01
CA ILE A 33 -2.04 6.96 -2.01
C ILE A 33 -1.48 7.43 -3.35
N VAL A 34 -2.03 6.96 -4.48
CA VAL A 34 -1.57 7.34 -5.83
C VAL A 34 -1.70 8.85 -6.04
N ARG A 35 -2.86 9.43 -5.73
CA ARG A 35 -3.07 10.88 -5.88
C ARG A 35 -2.14 11.68 -4.96
N SER A 36 -1.93 11.24 -3.72
CA SER A 36 -0.98 11.87 -2.79
C SER A 36 0.46 11.79 -3.30
N PHE A 37 0.87 10.62 -3.81
CA PHE A 37 2.19 10.39 -4.39
C PHE A 37 2.45 11.33 -5.58
N CYS A 38 1.49 11.43 -6.50
CA CYS A 38 1.60 12.30 -7.67
C CYS A 38 1.46 13.80 -7.35
N ALA A 39 0.72 14.17 -6.31
CA ALA A 39 0.51 15.57 -5.91
C ALA A 39 1.61 16.14 -5.00
N SER A 40 2.43 15.29 -4.36
CA SER A 40 3.50 15.71 -3.47
C SER A 40 4.59 16.45 -4.23
N GLU A 41 4.52 17.78 -4.24
CA GLU A 41 5.68 18.64 -4.42
C GLU A 41 6.31 18.85 -3.05
N LEU A 42 7.56 18.43 -2.87
CA LEU A 42 8.28 18.58 -1.61
C LEU A 42 8.26 20.06 -1.16
N PRO A 43 7.72 20.38 0.04
CA PRO A 43 7.56 21.77 0.47
C PRO A 43 8.92 22.47 0.56
N GLY A 44 9.09 23.54 -0.21
CA GLY A 44 10.32 24.35 -0.26
C GLY A 44 11.18 24.13 -1.50
N GLN A 45 10.84 23.18 -2.37
CA GLN A 45 11.51 22.99 -3.65
C GLN A 45 10.45 22.87 -4.76
N LYS A 46 10.22 23.96 -5.50
CA LYS A 46 9.87 23.85 -6.92
C LYS A 46 11.09 23.25 -7.63
N LEU A 47 11.40 21.98 -7.37
CA LEU A 47 12.23 21.27 -8.32
C LEU A 47 11.36 21.07 -9.53
N VAL A 48 11.91 21.49 -10.67
CA VAL A 48 11.53 20.97 -11.98
C VAL A 48 11.82 19.46 -11.93
N GLY A 49 10.94 18.72 -11.26
CA GLY A 49 11.04 17.29 -11.02
C GLY A 49 10.47 16.54 -12.20
N THR A 50 11.07 15.40 -12.56
CA THR A 50 10.39 14.45 -13.43
C THR A 50 9.09 14.02 -12.73
N PRO A 51 7.94 14.06 -13.42
CA PRO A 51 6.67 13.63 -12.83
C PRO A 51 6.79 12.14 -12.43
N PRO A 52 6.20 11.75 -11.29
CA PRO A 52 6.28 10.37 -10.81
C PRO A 52 5.73 9.37 -11.83
N GLU A 53 6.33 8.19 -11.88
CA GLU A 53 5.91 7.11 -12.77
C GLU A 53 5.17 6.02 -11.98
N LEU A 54 4.11 5.52 -12.58
CA LEU A 54 3.23 4.50 -12.04
C LEU A 54 3.27 3.26 -12.94
N ALA A 55 3.30 2.08 -12.33
CA ALA A 55 3.15 0.81 -13.04
C ALA A 55 2.32 -0.17 -12.22
N LEU A 56 1.66 -1.09 -12.92
CA LEU A 56 0.78 -2.11 -12.37
C LEU A 56 1.38 -3.48 -12.64
N VAL A 57 1.42 -4.33 -11.62
CA VAL A 57 1.65 -5.76 -11.74
C VAL A 57 0.39 -6.46 -11.26
N VAL A 58 -0.11 -7.42 -12.03
CA VAL A 58 -1.24 -8.28 -11.63
C VAL A 58 -0.74 -9.71 -11.59
N PHE A 59 -0.86 -10.37 -10.45
CA PHE A 59 -0.46 -11.76 -10.27
C PHE A 59 -1.67 -12.63 -9.90
N HIS A 60 -1.67 -13.89 -10.33
CA HIS A 60 -2.79 -14.81 -10.15
C HIS A 60 -2.39 -15.95 -9.22
N THR A 61 -2.78 -17.18 -9.55
CA THR A 61 -2.37 -18.40 -8.89
C THR A 61 -1.62 -19.30 -9.83
N HIS A 62 -0.83 -20.22 -9.28
CA HIS A 62 -0.39 -21.37 -10.06
C HIS A 62 -1.57 -22.27 -10.39
N GLY A 63 -1.49 -22.96 -11.53
CA GLY A 63 -2.42 -24.04 -11.88
C GLY A 63 -3.11 -23.84 -13.23
N PRO A 64 -3.85 -24.87 -13.68
CA PRO A 64 -4.36 -24.96 -15.05
C PRO A 64 -5.47 -23.93 -15.37
N TYR A 65 -6.00 -23.24 -14.36
CA TYR A 65 -7.05 -22.23 -14.50
C TYR A 65 -6.51 -20.80 -14.54
N SER A 66 -5.19 -20.63 -14.47
CA SER A 66 -4.52 -19.33 -14.62
C SER A 66 -3.91 -19.24 -16.01
N ALA A 67 -4.29 -18.23 -16.79
CA ALA A 67 -3.71 -18.00 -18.11
C ALA A 67 -2.25 -17.52 -18.05
N PHE A 68 -1.88 -16.88 -16.93
CA PHE A 68 -0.55 -16.36 -16.65
C PHE A 68 -0.39 -16.09 -15.15
N ASP A 69 0.78 -16.42 -14.60
CA ASP A 69 1.06 -16.17 -13.18
C ASP A 69 1.21 -14.68 -12.89
N VAL A 70 1.78 -13.91 -13.84
CA VAL A 70 2.04 -12.47 -13.70
C VAL A 70 1.86 -11.74 -15.04
N GLN A 71 1.20 -10.58 -14.98
CA GLN A 71 1.14 -9.58 -16.05
C GLN A 71 1.61 -8.24 -15.51
N ARG A 72 2.32 -7.45 -16.34
CA ARG A 72 2.72 -6.09 -15.98
C ARG A 72 2.30 -5.07 -17.04
N SER A 73 2.09 -3.83 -16.61
CA SER A 73 1.94 -2.68 -17.49
C SER A 73 3.31 -2.13 -17.92
N GLY A 74 3.27 -1.10 -18.77
CA GLY A 74 4.37 -0.14 -18.89
C GLY A 74 4.32 0.92 -17.79
N TRP A 75 5.27 1.85 -17.81
CA TRP A 75 5.25 3.05 -16.98
C TRP A 75 4.29 4.09 -17.54
N THR A 76 3.56 4.79 -16.68
CA THR A 76 2.76 5.96 -17.03
C THR A 76 2.97 7.10 -16.04
N LYS A 77 2.87 8.33 -16.53
CA LYS A 77 2.81 9.56 -15.72
C LYS A 77 1.38 10.08 -15.58
N ASP A 78 0.46 9.49 -16.33
CA ASP A 78 -0.96 9.81 -16.32
C ASP A 78 -1.66 8.99 -15.24
N VAL A 79 -2.15 9.69 -14.21
CA VAL A 79 -2.87 9.10 -13.08
C VAL A 79 -4.19 8.48 -13.55
N ASP A 80 -4.92 9.12 -14.47
CA ASP A 80 -6.21 8.62 -14.91
C ASP A 80 -6.05 7.37 -15.79
N ALA A 81 -4.99 7.31 -16.60
CA ALA A 81 -4.61 6.08 -17.30
C ALA A 81 -4.29 4.94 -16.32
N PHE A 82 -3.54 5.23 -15.25
CA PHE A 82 -3.23 4.24 -14.21
C PHE A 82 -4.48 3.75 -13.48
N LEU A 83 -5.38 4.67 -13.08
CA LEU A 83 -6.65 4.32 -12.44
C LEU A 83 -7.57 3.52 -13.38
N SER A 84 -7.53 3.79 -14.69
CA SER A 84 -8.22 2.98 -15.70
C SER A 84 -7.70 1.55 -15.72
N TRP A 85 -6.38 1.33 -15.62
CA TRP A 85 -5.81 -0.02 -15.51
C TRP A 85 -6.27 -0.75 -14.25
N LEU A 86 -6.32 -0.07 -13.10
CA LEU A 86 -6.87 -0.64 -11.85
C LEU A 86 -8.34 -1.04 -11.99
N SER A 87 -9.14 -0.24 -12.70
CA SER A 87 -10.55 -0.55 -12.95
C SER A 87 -10.76 -1.72 -13.91
N GLY A 88 -9.78 -1.97 -14.79
CA GLY A 88 -9.82 -3.02 -15.81
C GLY A 88 -9.35 -4.41 -15.33
N ILE A 89 -8.98 -4.57 -14.06
CA ILE A 89 -8.53 -5.87 -13.54
C ILE A 89 -9.71 -6.85 -13.52
N LEU A 90 -9.53 -7.99 -14.18
CA LEU A 90 -10.48 -9.10 -14.17
C LEU A 90 -10.12 -10.06 -13.04
N PHE A 91 -10.98 -10.13 -12.03
CA PHE A 91 -10.79 -11.04 -10.90
C PHE A 91 -11.38 -12.42 -11.22
N SER A 92 -10.53 -13.45 -11.27
CA SER A 92 -10.96 -14.80 -11.65
C SER A 92 -10.10 -15.89 -11.00
N GLY A 93 -10.56 -17.13 -11.02
CA GLY A 93 -9.81 -18.26 -10.45
C GLY A 93 -9.52 -18.07 -8.95
N GLY A 94 -8.45 -18.71 -8.49
CA GLY A 94 -8.04 -18.72 -7.09
C GLY A 94 -8.08 -20.10 -6.45
N GLY A 95 -7.37 -20.23 -5.34
CA GLY A 95 -7.25 -21.46 -4.57
C GLY A 95 -6.69 -21.16 -3.18
N PHE A 96 -6.70 -22.16 -2.30
CA PHE A 96 -6.19 -21.97 -0.95
C PHE A 96 -4.66 -21.91 -0.95
N SER A 97 -4.10 -20.74 -0.66
CA SER A 97 -2.65 -20.53 -0.58
C SER A 97 -1.93 -20.84 -1.91
N GLU A 98 -2.53 -20.43 -3.02
CA GLU A 98 -1.95 -20.63 -4.37
C GLU A 98 -1.50 -19.33 -5.04
N ALA A 99 -1.60 -18.19 -4.34
CA ALA A 99 -1.29 -16.90 -4.93
C ALA A 99 0.20 -16.81 -5.29
N SER A 100 0.47 -16.43 -6.54
CA SER A 100 1.80 -16.21 -7.12
C SER A 100 2.41 -14.88 -6.64
N THR A 101 2.29 -14.63 -5.33
CA THR A 101 2.79 -13.42 -4.66
C THR A 101 4.30 -13.30 -4.78
N CYS A 102 5.01 -14.42 -4.80
CA CYS A 102 6.47 -14.46 -4.98
C CYS A 102 6.86 -13.86 -6.34
N GLU A 103 6.24 -14.35 -7.41
CA GLU A 103 6.45 -13.92 -8.79
C GLU A 103 5.99 -12.47 -9.00
N GLY A 104 4.84 -12.11 -8.43
CA GLY A 104 4.31 -10.75 -8.47
C GLY A 104 5.27 -9.74 -7.83
N LEU A 105 5.82 -10.06 -6.66
CA LEU A 105 6.83 -9.22 -5.99
C LEU A 105 8.16 -9.21 -6.76
N ALA A 106 8.58 -10.33 -7.34
CA ALA A 106 9.82 -10.40 -8.11
C ALA A 106 9.74 -9.54 -9.39
N GLU A 107 8.61 -9.60 -10.12
CA GLU A 107 8.41 -8.76 -11.30
C GLU A 107 8.27 -7.28 -10.92
N ALA A 108 7.61 -6.95 -9.81
CA ALA A 108 7.55 -5.58 -9.30
C ALA A 108 8.97 -5.03 -8.99
N LEU A 109 9.79 -5.83 -8.32
CA LEU A 109 11.17 -5.45 -7.99
C LEU A 109 12.02 -5.26 -9.25
N LYS A 110 11.90 -6.16 -10.22
CA LYS A 110 12.58 -6.07 -11.53
C LYS A 110 12.26 -4.77 -12.27
N ILE A 111 10.98 -4.41 -12.33
CA ILE A 111 10.52 -3.18 -12.98
C ILE A 111 11.14 -1.96 -12.28
N LEU A 112 11.17 -1.97 -10.95
CA LEU A 112 11.74 -0.88 -10.14
C LEU A 112 13.28 -0.82 -10.19
N GLN A 113 13.97 -1.92 -10.44
CA GLN A 113 15.43 -1.92 -10.63
C GLN A 113 15.83 -1.36 -12.01
N GLY A 114 15.01 -1.54 -13.04
CA GLY A 114 15.28 -1.03 -14.39
C GLY A 114 16.41 -1.78 -15.13
N ASN A 115 16.56 -1.49 -16.42
CA ASN A 115 17.59 -2.09 -17.29
C ASN A 115 18.97 -1.47 -16.99
N PRO A 116 20.05 -2.25 -16.78
CA PRO A 116 21.41 -1.71 -16.56
C PRO A 116 21.94 -0.82 -17.71
N ASN A 117 21.26 -0.80 -18.87
CA ASN A 117 21.66 0.01 -20.03
C ASN A 117 21.40 1.52 -19.91
N THR A 118 20.74 1.99 -18.85
CA THR A 118 20.80 3.41 -18.50
C THR A 118 22.13 3.65 -17.79
N THR A 119 23.21 3.73 -18.57
CA THR A 119 24.49 4.27 -18.12
C THR A 119 24.24 5.67 -17.58
N GLN A 120 24.26 5.85 -16.27
CA GLN A 120 24.82 7.04 -15.64
C GLN A 120 24.96 6.86 -14.13
N GLY A 121 26.19 6.56 -13.73
CA GLY A 121 26.76 7.07 -12.48
C GLY A 121 26.36 6.31 -11.22
N HIS A 122 27.38 5.87 -10.49
CA HIS A 122 27.38 5.72 -9.03
C HIS A 122 27.10 7.07 -8.33
N GLN A 123 25.99 7.72 -8.64
CA GLN A 123 25.52 8.90 -7.95
C GLN A 123 24.31 8.48 -7.14
N ASN A 124 24.57 8.46 -5.84
CA ASN A 124 23.74 8.15 -4.70
C ASN A 124 22.55 9.14 -4.58
N HIS A 125 21.82 9.36 -5.66
CA HIS A 125 20.56 10.10 -5.62
C HIS A 125 19.46 9.13 -5.19
N GLU A 126 18.86 9.42 -4.05
CA GLU A 126 17.84 8.61 -3.39
C GLU A 126 16.56 8.59 -4.25
N ALA A 127 16.52 7.73 -5.26
CA ALA A 127 15.32 7.47 -6.04
C ALA A 127 14.23 6.93 -5.11
N GLN A 128 13.07 7.58 -5.09
CA GLN A 128 11.94 7.19 -4.26
C GLN A 128 11.15 6.08 -4.95
N LYS A 129 11.52 4.84 -4.64
CA LYS A 129 10.93 3.64 -5.22
C LYS A 129 10.02 2.96 -4.21
N HIS A 130 8.76 2.78 -4.58
CA HIS A 130 7.73 2.24 -3.71
C HIS A 130 7.00 1.09 -4.39
N CYS A 131 6.65 0.08 -3.60
CA CYS A 131 5.77 -1.00 -4.01
C CYS A 131 4.63 -1.17 -3.00
N ILE A 132 3.41 -1.27 -3.51
CA ILE A 132 2.24 -1.65 -2.71
C ILE A 132 1.80 -3.04 -3.17
N LEU A 133 1.89 -4.02 -2.29
CA LEU A 133 1.27 -5.32 -2.47
C LEU A 133 -0.19 -5.26 -2.03
N VAL A 134 -1.11 -5.62 -2.91
CA VAL A 134 -2.53 -5.75 -2.63
C VAL A 134 -2.95 -7.21 -2.82
N ALA A 135 -3.25 -7.92 -1.75
CA ALA A 135 -3.54 -9.34 -1.77
C ALA A 135 -4.65 -9.72 -0.77
N ALA A 136 -5.45 -10.74 -1.09
CA ALA A 136 -6.51 -11.31 -0.26
C ALA A 136 -6.26 -12.78 0.13
N SER A 137 -5.15 -13.37 -0.33
CA SER A 137 -4.78 -14.77 -0.14
C SER A 137 -3.37 -14.94 0.40
N ASN A 138 -3.09 -16.12 0.99
CA ASN A 138 -1.72 -16.49 1.33
C ASN A 138 -0.91 -16.76 0.06
N PRO A 139 0.40 -16.48 0.06
CA PRO A 139 1.31 -16.91 -1.01
C PRO A 139 1.32 -18.42 -1.18
N TYR A 140 1.74 -18.87 -2.38
CA TYR A 140 2.14 -20.25 -2.60
C TYR A 140 3.25 -20.67 -1.61
N PRO A 141 3.09 -21.80 -0.90
CA PRO A 141 3.94 -22.14 0.25
C PRO A 141 5.30 -22.71 -0.14
N LEU A 142 5.49 -23.13 -1.38
CA LEU A 142 6.77 -23.68 -1.84
C LEU A 142 7.58 -22.58 -2.55
N PRO A 143 8.91 -22.58 -2.38
CA PRO A 143 9.78 -21.71 -3.16
C PRO A 143 9.57 -21.90 -4.67
N THR A 144 9.54 -20.80 -5.41
CA THR A 144 9.30 -20.78 -6.86
C THR A 144 10.46 -20.14 -7.62
N PRO A 145 10.63 -20.46 -8.92
CA PRO A 145 11.67 -19.84 -9.74
C PRO A 145 11.41 -18.36 -9.99
N VAL A 146 12.36 -17.50 -9.59
CA VAL A 146 12.33 -16.04 -9.80
C VAL A 146 13.64 -15.52 -10.41
N TYR A 147 13.53 -14.56 -11.32
CA TYR A 147 14.65 -14.11 -12.18
C TYR A 147 15.40 -12.86 -11.67
N CYS A 148 15.10 -12.36 -10.47
CA CYS A 148 15.43 -10.97 -10.10
C CYS A 148 16.02 -10.76 -8.70
N LEU A 149 16.60 -11.81 -8.10
CA LEU A 149 17.23 -11.66 -6.80
C LEU A 149 18.71 -11.26 -6.92
N PRO A 150 19.16 -10.21 -6.21
CA PRO A 150 20.58 -9.95 -6.03
C PRO A 150 21.22 -11.17 -5.34
N THR A 151 22.15 -11.83 -6.02
CA THR A 151 22.89 -12.96 -5.47
C THR A 151 23.78 -12.47 -4.33
N GLN A 152 23.52 -12.91 -3.09
CA GLN A 152 24.50 -12.77 -2.02
C GLN A 152 25.55 -13.87 -2.19
N SER A 153 26.59 -13.63 -2.99
CA SER A 153 27.75 -14.52 -3.01
C SER A 153 28.60 -14.22 -1.77
N THR A 154 28.44 -15.00 -0.70
CA THR A 154 29.55 -15.30 0.19
C THR A 154 30.49 -16.24 -0.55
N ASP A 155 31.72 -15.80 -0.71
CA ASP A 155 32.87 -16.47 -1.30
C ASP A 155 33.07 -16.35 -2.82
N HIS A 156 34.26 -15.82 -3.14
CA HIS A 156 34.92 -15.66 -4.43
C HIS A 156 34.48 -14.50 -5.35
N LYS A 157 35.30 -13.44 -5.30
CA LYS A 157 35.68 -12.65 -6.47
C LYS A 157 35.95 -13.60 -7.64
N GLU A 158 35.10 -13.60 -8.65
CA GLU A 158 35.49 -13.53 -10.07
C GLU A 158 34.24 -13.38 -10.95
N ASN A 159 34.29 -12.38 -11.82
CA ASN A 159 33.43 -12.11 -12.98
C ASN A 159 31.95 -11.78 -12.72
N ILE A 160 31.59 -10.50 -12.93
CA ILE A 160 30.21 -10.02 -13.04
C ILE A 160 29.66 -10.50 -14.39
N GLU A 161 29.32 -11.77 -14.48
CA GLU A 161 28.25 -12.20 -15.37
C GLU A 161 27.02 -12.35 -14.50
N THR A 162 25.99 -11.56 -14.78
CA THR A 162 24.66 -11.70 -14.21
C THR A 162 24.21 -13.12 -14.54
N SER A 163 24.32 -14.06 -13.59
CA SER A 163 23.86 -15.42 -13.80
C SER A 163 22.36 -15.34 -14.11
N LYS A 164 21.99 -15.52 -15.38
CA LYS A 164 20.61 -15.52 -15.89
C LYS A 164 19.81 -16.75 -15.44
N GLU A 165 20.27 -17.44 -14.40
CA GLU A 165 19.64 -18.65 -13.90
C GLU A 165 18.56 -18.25 -12.88
N PRO A 166 17.34 -18.81 -12.99
CA PRO A 166 16.30 -18.52 -12.02
C PRO A 166 16.76 -18.94 -10.63
N SER A 167 16.64 -18.03 -9.67
CA SER A 167 16.83 -18.34 -8.25
C SER A 167 15.53 -18.92 -7.69
N ILE A 168 15.63 -19.93 -6.84
CA ILE A 168 14.47 -20.49 -6.14
C ILE A 168 14.25 -19.69 -4.86
N ALA A 169 13.08 -19.07 -4.71
CA ALA A 169 12.77 -18.24 -3.54
C ALA A 169 11.29 -18.28 -3.18
N ASP A 170 11.00 -18.02 -1.91
CA ASP A 170 9.64 -17.73 -1.45
C ASP A 170 9.39 -16.21 -1.41
N ALA A 171 8.12 -15.83 -1.20
CA ALA A 171 7.71 -14.43 -1.19
C ALA A 171 8.41 -13.60 -0.09
N GLU A 172 8.73 -14.19 1.06
CA GLU A 172 9.47 -13.51 2.13
C GLU A 172 10.94 -13.26 1.73
N THR A 173 11.56 -14.20 1.04
CA THR A 173 12.93 -14.07 0.52
C THR A 173 12.99 -12.98 -0.54
N VAL A 174 12.03 -12.93 -1.46
CA VAL A 174 11.92 -11.82 -2.43
C VAL A 174 11.71 -10.48 -1.72
N ALA A 175 10.85 -10.45 -0.69
CA ALA A 175 10.60 -9.23 0.07
C ALA A 175 11.87 -8.64 0.71
N LYS A 176 12.80 -9.47 1.21
CA LYS A 176 14.10 -8.99 1.75
C LYS A 176 14.91 -8.17 0.73
N SER A 177 14.79 -8.51 -0.56
CA SER A 177 15.51 -7.79 -1.61
C SER A 177 14.97 -6.39 -1.87
N PHE A 178 13.74 -6.05 -1.46
CA PHE A 178 13.21 -4.68 -1.58
C PHE A 178 14.10 -3.70 -0.81
N ALA A 179 14.40 -3.98 0.46
CA ALA A 179 15.26 -3.14 1.28
C ALA A 179 16.70 -3.04 0.73
N GLN A 180 17.24 -4.15 0.21
CA GLN A 180 18.56 -4.19 -0.42
C GLN A 180 18.63 -3.32 -1.69
N CYS A 181 17.51 -3.19 -2.40
CA CYS A 181 17.41 -2.42 -3.63
C CYS A 181 16.90 -0.99 -3.42
N SER A 182 16.84 -0.53 -2.16
CA SER A 182 16.30 0.77 -1.78
C SER A 182 14.87 0.99 -2.29
N VAL A 183 14.08 -0.08 -2.33
CA VAL A 183 12.65 -0.05 -2.62
C VAL A 183 11.89 -0.27 -1.32
N SER A 184 10.90 0.57 -1.05
CA SER A 184 10.01 0.35 0.10
C SER A 184 8.84 -0.56 -0.27
N LEU A 185 8.43 -1.42 0.67
CA LEU A 185 7.31 -2.33 0.51
C LEU A 185 6.19 -1.98 1.50
N SER A 186 4.97 -1.81 0.99
CA SER A 186 3.74 -1.64 1.77
C SER A 186 2.74 -2.75 1.40
N VAL A 187 1.84 -3.10 2.30
CA VAL A 187 0.86 -4.18 2.13
C VAL A 187 -0.55 -3.68 2.46
N ILE A 188 -1.51 -3.98 1.59
CA ILE A 188 -2.94 -3.76 1.80
C ILE A 188 -3.65 -5.08 1.56
N SER A 189 -4.43 -5.55 2.54
CA SER A 189 -5.20 -6.78 2.43
C SER A 189 -6.56 -6.61 3.09
N PRO A 190 -7.66 -7.12 2.49
CA PRO A 190 -8.97 -7.10 3.12
C PRO A 190 -9.08 -8.07 4.32
N LYS A 191 -8.03 -8.86 4.59
CA LYS A 191 -7.97 -9.86 5.65
C LYS A 191 -6.70 -9.69 6.48
N GLN A 192 -6.80 -9.99 7.78
CA GLN A 192 -5.64 -10.12 8.67
C GLN A 192 -4.90 -11.45 8.39
N LEU A 193 -3.95 -11.42 7.46
CA LEU A 193 -3.14 -12.58 7.07
C LEU A 193 -1.74 -12.50 7.69
N PRO A 194 -1.37 -13.41 8.61
CA PRO A 194 -0.04 -13.41 9.23
C PRO A 194 1.11 -13.54 8.24
N THR A 195 0.92 -14.30 7.16
CA THR A 195 1.89 -14.49 6.07
C THR A 195 2.19 -13.18 5.33
N LEU A 196 1.17 -12.38 5.00
CA LEU A 196 1.35 -11.07 4.37
C LEU A 196 2.04 -10.07 5.33
N LYS A 197 1.77 -10.18 6.63
CA LYS A 197 2.51 -9.41 7.65
C LYS A 197 3.98 -9.83 7.75
N ALA A 198 4.27 -11.13 7.63
CA ALA A 198 5.65 -11.64 7.58
C ALA A 198 6.40 -11.11 6.35
N ILE A 199 5.77 -11.13 5.17
CA ILE A 199 6.30 -10.55 3.92
C ILE A 199 6.62 -9.06 4.10
N TYR A 200 5.68 -8.27 4.64
CA TYR A 200 5.92 -6.86 4.91
C TYR A 200 7.13 -6.66 5.84
N ASN A 201 7.18 -7.41 6.96
CA ASN A 201 8.28 -7.33 7.92
C ASN A 201 9.63 -7.71 7.30
N ALA A 202 9.66 -8.73 6.45
CA ALA A 202 10.85 -9.16 5.73
C ALA A 202 11.38 -8.07 4.78
N GLY A 203 10.48 -7.26 4.19
CA GLY A 203 10.82 -6.12 3.34
C GLY A 203 11.18 -4.83 4.08
N LYS A 204 11.12 -4.79 5.42
CA LYS A 204 11.50 -3.59 6.17
C LYS A 204 13.00 -3.37 6.13
N ARG A 205 13.40 -2.12 5.88
CA ARG A 205 14.80 -1.70 6.02
C ARG A 205 15.26 -1.72 7.48
N ASN A 206 14.39 -1.29 8.41
CA ASN A 206 14.62 -1.35 9.83
C ASN A 206 13.60 -2.27 10.52
N LEU A 207 14.03 -3.50 10.87
CA LEU A 207 13.19 -4.49 11.55
C LEU A 207 12.67 -4.01 12.92
N ARG A 208 13.31 -3.02 13.55
CA ARG A 208 12.93 -2.48 14.86
C ARG A 208 12.00 -1.28 14.78
N ALA A 209 11.80 -0.71 13.60
CA ALA A 209 10.92 0.45 13.44
C ALA A 209 9.47 0.06 13.76
N ALA A 210 8.75 0.91 14.49
CA ALA A 210 7.33 0.71 14.71
C ALA A 210 6.57 0.94 13.40
N ASP A 211 5.47 0.20 13.20
CA ASP A 211 4.63 0.40 12.02
C ASP A 211 3.92 1.76 12.14
N PRO A 212 3.90 2.57 11.06
CA PRO A 212 3.15 3.82 11.05
C PRO A 212 1.67 3.60 11.36
N SER A 213 1.09 4.49 12.16
CA SER A 213 -0.35 4.48 12.42
C SER A 213 -1.14 4.76 11.13
N VAL A 214 -2.13 3.92 10.85
CA VAL A 214 -3.12 4.12 9.77
C VAL A 214 -4.50 4.28 10.41
N ASP A 215 -5.34 5.17 9.87
CA ASP A 215 -6.73 5.24 10.31
C ASP A 215 -7.50 4.01 9.81
N HIS A 216 -7.81 3.10 10.74
CA HIS A 216 -8.56 1.87 10.46
C HIS A 216 -10.07 2.02 10.73
N ALA A 217 -10.58 3.20 11.07
CA ALA A 217 -11.95 3.38 11.54
C ALA A 217 -13.02 2.82 10.58
N LYS A 218 -12.78 2.91 9.26
CA LYS A 218 -13.70 2.41 8.24
C LYS A 218 -13.61 0.89 8.00
N ASN A 219 -12.41 0.30 8.09
CA ASN A 219 -12.19 -1.12 7.77
C ASN A 219 -11.23 -1.77 8.80
N PRO A 220 -11.69 -2.04 10.03
CA PRO A 220 -10.84 -2.56 11.11
C PRO A 220 -10.30 -3.97 10.81
N HIS A 221 -10.95 -4.72 9.92
CA HIS A 221 -10.54 -6.07 9.53
C HIS A 221 -9.46 -6.09 8.44
N PHE A 222 -9.16 -4.94 7.83
CA PHE A 222 -8.15 -4.85 6.78
C PHE A 222 -6.76 -4.76 7.41
N LEU A 223 -5.82 -5.51 6.85
CA LEU A 223 -4.40 -5.37 7.13
C LEU A 223 -3.84 -4.27 6.24
N VAL A 224 -3.46 -3.14 6.83
CA VAL A 224 -2.84 -2.01 6.11
C VAL A 224 -1.51 -1.68 6.78
N LEU A 225 -0.41 -2.01 6.10
CA LEU A 225 0.96 -1.84 6.58
C LEU A 225 1.70 -0.93 5.61
N LEU A 226 2.10 0.26 6.06
CA LEU A 226 2.79 1.25 5.22
C LEU A 226 4.26 1.35 5.61
N SER A 227 5.14 1.33 4.63
CA SER A 227 6.57 1.53 4.89
C SER A 227 6.84 2.90 5.51
N GLU A 228 7.79 2.96 6.45
CA GLU A 228 8.28 4.20 7.06
C GLU A 228 8.82 5.21 6.05
N ASN A 229 9.41 4.72 4.96
CA ASN A 229 9.97 5.51 3.86
C ASN A 229 8.91 6.00 2.87
N PHE A 230 7.66 5.55 2.95
CA PHE A 230 6.59 5.93 2.01
C PHE A 230 5.71 7.06 2.60
N MET A 231 6.26 8.26 2.66
CA MET A 231 5.66 9.40 3.37
C MET A 231 4.31 9.83 2.79
N GLU A 232 4.17 9.78 1.47
CA GLU A 232 2.97 10.19 0.75
C GLU A 232 1.80 9.26 1.05
N ALA A 233 2.05 7.96 1.15
CA ALA A 233 1.05 6.98 1.54
C ALA A 233 0.61 7.20 3.00
N ARG A 234 1.57 7.44 3.90
CA ARG A 234 1.28 7.73 5.31
C ARG A 234 0.45 9.00 5.46
N THR A 235 0.80 10.05 4.72
CA THR A 235 0.06 11.32 4.74
C THR A 235 -1.35 11.14 4.17
N ALA A 236 -1.51 10.35 3.11
CA ALA A 236 -2.80 10.06 2.50
C ALA A 236 -3.78 9.35 3.47
N LEU A 237 -3.26 8.51 4.36
CA LEU A 237 -4.07 7.60 5.20
C LEU A 237 -4.07 7.95 6.70
N SER A 238 -3.43 9.05 7.11
CA SER A 238 -3.39 9.52 8.51
C SER A 238 -4.47 10.56 8.84
N ARG A 239 -5.25 11.02 7.84
CA ARG A 239 -6.23 12.10 8.04
C ARG A 239 -7.65 11.54 8.17
N PRO A 240 -8.37 11.80 9.28
CA PRO A 240 -9.81 11.58 9.30
C PRO A 240 -10.47 12.69 8.46
N LEU A 241 -11.28 12.32 7.46
CA LEU A 241 -12.14 13.27 6.75
C LEU A 241 -13.30 13.68 7.67
N HIS A 242 -13.02 14.51 8.68
CA HIS A 242 -14.06 15.25 9.40
C HIS A 242 -14.26 16.61 8.72
N GLY A 243 -14.92 16.57 7.58
CA GLY A 243 -15.58 17.73 6.98
C GLY A 243 -17.01 17.84 7.49
N ASN A 244 -17.20 18.06 8.79
CA ASN A 244 -18.41 18.72 9.28
C ASN A 244 -17.93 20.04 9.88
N LEU A 245 -17.94 21.08 9.04
CA LEU A 245 -18.05 22.44 9.55
C LEU A 245 -19.37 22.50 10.31
N ALA A 246 -19.30 22.40 11.64
CA ALA A 246 -20.41 22.81 12.48
C ALA A 246 -20.74 24.27 12.09
N PRO A 247 -22.01 24.61 11.79
CA PRO A 247 -22.35 26.00 11.62
C PRO A 247 -22.07 26.69 12.95
N ASN A 248 -21.24 27.74 12.90
CA ASN A 248 -21.02 28.69 13.98
C ASN A 248 -22.36 29.04 14.63
N GLN A 249 -22.65 28.46 15.79
CA GLN A 249 -23.54 29.11 16.75
C GLN A 249 -22.65 30.00 17.60
N THR A 250 -22.56 31.25 17.18
CA THR A 250 -22.21 32.36 18.06
C THR A 250 -23.23 32.38 19.19
N ILE A 251 -22.87 31.76 20.32
CA ILE A 251 -23.58 31.90 21.59
C ILE A 251 -23.31 33.33 22.06
N THR A 252 -24.23 34.24 21.74
CA THR A 252 -24.33 35.52 22.44
C THR A 252 -24.82 35.23 23.86
N LYS A 253 -23.87 35.31 24.77
CA LYS A 253 -24.02 35.39 26.22
C LYS A 253 -25.05 36.48 26.56
N MET A 254 -26.18 36.09 27.14
CA MET A 254 -27.03 37.02 27.90
C MET A 254 -27.21 36.45 29.29
N ASP A 255 -26.59 37.14 30.24
CA ASP A 255 -26.71 36.94 31.68
C ASP A 255 -28.13 37.30 32.14
N THR A 256 -28.63 36.65 33.21
CA THR A 256 -29.32 37.26 34.38
C THR A 256 -30.22 36.26 35.15
N ALA A 257 -29.78 35.96 36.38
CA ALA A 257 -30.46 35.65 37.66
C ALA A 257 -31.36 34.38 37.87
N PRO A 258 -31.30 33.75 39.06
CA PRO A 258 -32.17 32.63 39.44
C PRO A 258 -33.45 33.10 40.15
N ALA A 259 -34.59 32.49 39.84
CA ALA A 259 -35.86 32.73 40.51
C ALA A 259 -36.42 31.46 41.19
N VAL A 260 -36.36 31.51 42.52
CA VAL A 260 -37.23 30.96 43.58
C VAL A 260 -38.30 29.91 43.21
N THR A 261 -38.18 28.77 43.89
CA THR A 261 -39.18 27.70 44.03
C THR A 261 -40.44 28.17 44.77
N MET A 262 -41.63 27.88 44.22
CA MET A 262 -42.91 28.05 44.93
C MET A 262 -43.66 26.71 45.03
N PRO A 263 -44.36 26.41 46.14
CA PRO A 263 -45.05 25.14 46.37
C PRO A 263 -46.46 25.13 45.78
N GLY A 264 -46.87 24.00 45.20
CA GLY A 264 -48.24 23.76 44.73
C GLY A 264 -49.21 23.41 45.87
N PRO A 265 -50.51 23.75 45.76
CA PRO A 265 -51.46 23.68 46.86
C PRO A 265 -52.07 22.29 47.06
N THR A 266 -52.45 22.05 48.32
CA THR A 266 -53.20 20.89 48.82
C THR A 266 -54.65 20.91 48.35
N SER A 267 -55.19 19.72 48.02
CA SER A 267 -56.64 19.49 48.02
C SER A 267 -56.94 18.22 48.81
N ASN A 268 -57.70 18.39 49.88
CA ASN A 268 -58.27 17.33 50.72
C ASN A 268 -59.62 16.92 50.14
N GLY A 269 -59.86 15.62 50.06
CA GLY A 269 -61.16 15.01 49.80
C GLY A 269 -61.23 13.62 50.42
N ASN A 270 -61.77 13.57 51.65
CA ASN A 270 -62.39 12.42 52.33
C ASN A 270 -63.35 11.65 51.38
N SER A 271 -63.71 10.37 51.52
CA SER A 271 -63.83 9.48 52.69
C SER A 271 -64.30 8.06 52.28
N SER A 272 -63.96 7.08 53.13
CA SER A 272 -64.73 5.88 53.53
C SER A 272 -64.85 4.65 52.61
N GLY A 273 -64.41 3.51 53.16
CA GLY A 273 -64.60 2.13 52.71
C GLY A 273 -63.60 1.23 53.40
#